data_AF-A0A3D2BQ13-F1
#
_entry.id   AF-A0A3D2BQ13-F1
#
_cell.length_a   1.000
_cell.length_b   1.000
_cell.length_c   1.000
_cell.angle_alpha   90.00
_cell.angle_beta   90.00
_cell.angle_gamma   90.00
#
_symmetry.space_group_name_H-M   'P 1'
#
loop_
_entity.id
_entity.type
_entity.pdbx_description
1 polymer ?
#
loop_
_entity_poly.entity_id
_entity_poly.type
_entity_poly.pdbx_seq_one_letter_code
_entity_poly.pdbx_strand_id
1 'polypeptide(L)'
;MISLALDRYDRHLPFFDGTVLLPAALQNLRVYQVGQHGTLRDGAHRHERMLRDGEFDAAETSLASYIVARSCGRPFTAIPVFPRRLFSQGQIFVHARSGIETPADLAGRTVGLQSFQTTLAVLAKGDLASEYGVWLKDIKWRVGSADTVEIDNNPDFDIAPILPGQKLPEMLCSGEIDALFYSRLPEVPTDRTGEFRRLFDDPKAVETDFVAQNGYWPIMHLIAVKSDTMETYPTLATDLMSVFANAERIAGTSLADPN
;
A
#
# COMPACT_ATOMS: atom_id res chain seq x y z
N MET A 1 -24.00 -14.56 -6.28
CA MET A 1 -22.89 -14.87 -5.34
C MET A 1 -21.88 -13.76 -5.53
N ILE A 2 -21.49 -13.08 -4.46
CA ILE A 2 -20.54 -11.95 -4.51
C ILE A 2 -19.18 -12.45 -4.02
N SER A 3 -18.11 -12.14 -4.73
CA SER A 3 -16.73 -12.49 -4.39
C SER A 3 -15.96 -11.29 -3.81
N LEU A 4 -15.30 -11.50 -2.67
CA LEU A 4 -14.50 -10.48 -1.98
C LEU A 4 -13.08 -10.99 -1.73
N ALA A 5 -12.05 -10.33 -2.26
CA ALA A 5 -10.66 -10.69 -2.01
C ALA A 5 -9.99 -9.73 -1.01
N LEU A 6 -9.40 -10.28 0.06
CA LEU A 6 -8.77 -9.53 1.14
C LEU A 6 -7.39 -10.08 1.51
N ASP A 7 -6.53 -9.22 2.05
CA ASP A 7 -5.36 -9.65 2.79
C ASP A 7 -5.72 -10.21 4.17
N ARG A 8 -4.77 -10.91 4.80
CA ARG A 8 -4.91 -11.44 6.16
C ARG A 8 -4.33 -10.47 7.19
N TYR A 9 -5.02 -9.35 7.41
CA TYR A 9 -4.77 -8.49 8.58
C TYR A 9 -5.59 -8.98 9.78
N ASP A 10 -5.19 -8.57 10.98
CA ASP A 10 -5.90 -8.91 12.23
C ASP A 10 -7.38 -8.51 12.16
N ARG A 11 -7.65 -7.30 11.63
CA ARG A 11 -9.02 -6.79 11.40
C ARG A 11 -9.83 -7.54 10.34
N HIS A 12 -9.18 -8.41 9.56
CA HIS A 12 -9.84 -9.27 8.57
C HIS A 12 -9.99 -10.71 9.04
N LEU A 13 -9.38 -11.12 10.15
CA LEU A 13 -9.51 -12.49 10.67
C LEU A 13 -10.99 -12.93 10.80
N PRO A 14 -11.93 -12.07 11.24
CA PRO A 14 -13.34 -12.44 11.33
C PRO A 14 -13.98 -12.90 10.01
N PHE A 15 -13.46 -12.45 8.87
CA PHE A 15 -13.93 -12.91 7.56
C PHE A 15 -13.47 -14.34 7.23
N PHE A 16 -12.39 -14.82 7.85
CA PHE A 16 -11.76 -16.09 7.53
C PHE A 16 -12.06 -17.20 8.55
N ASP A 17 -12.39 -16.83 9.80
CA ASP A 17 -12.74 -17.77 10.87
C ASP A 17 -14.25 -17.97 11.06
N GLY A 18 -15.08 -17.24 10.30
CA GLY A 18 -16.54 -17.36 10.33
C GLY A 18 -17.23 -16.57 11.45
N THR A 19 -16.51 -15.71 12.17
CA THR A 19 -17.09 -14.90 13.25
C THR A 19 -17.79 -13.63 12.75
N VAL A 20 -17.51 -13.18 11.52
CA VAL A 20 -18.19 -12.01 10.94
C VAL A 20 -19.67 -12.27 10.72
N LEU A 21 -20.51 -11.31 11.11
CA LEU A 21 -21.95 -11.38 10.90
C LEU A 21 -22.32 -10.86 9.51
N LEU A 22 -22.97 -11.70 8.71
CA LEU A 22 -23.41 -11.34 7.36
C LEU A 22 -24.89 -10.95 7.35
N PRO A 23 -25.28 -9.81 6.74
CA PRO A 23 -26.68 -9.50 6.51
C PRO A 23 -27.33 -10.52 5.56
N ALA A 24 -28.66 -10.61 5.56
CA ALA A 24 -29.39 -11.55 4.71
C ALA A 24 -29.03 -11.42 3.21
N ALA A 25 -28.77 -10.19 2.75
CA ALA A 25 -28.36 -9.90 1.38
C ALA A 25 -26.98 -10.46 0.98
N LEU A 26 -26.11 -10.75 1.96
CA LEU A 26 -24.74 -11.21 1.74
C LEU A 26 -24.48 -12.64 2.27
N GLN A 27 -25.53 -13.44 2.48
CA GLN A 27 -25.39 -14.83 2.95
C GLN A 27 -24.59 -15.72 1.98
N ASN A 28 -24.49 -15.32 0.71
CA ASN A 28 -23.68 -15.99 -0.30
C ASN A 28 -22.38 -15.22 -0.62
N LEU A 29 -21.90 -14.36 0.28
CA LEU A 29 -20.61 -13.69 0.16
C LEU A 29 -19.49 -14.75 0.26
N ARG A 30 -18.65 -14.83 -0.77
CA ARG A 30 -17.47 -15.68 -0.78
C ARG A 30 -16.23 -14.84 -0.58
N VAL A 31 -15.54 -15.05 0.54
CA VAL A 31 -14.30 -14.33 0.86
C VAL A 31 -13.08 -15.17 0.50
N TYR A 32 -12.19 -14.57 -0.29
CA TYR A 32 -10.90 -15.11 -0.68
C TYR A 32 -9.77 -14.42 0.09
N GLN A 33 -8.85 -15.21 0.61
CA GLN A 33 -7.64 -14.76 1.26
C GLN A 33 -6.52 -14.74 0.21
N VAL A 34 -6.30 -13.58 -0.40
CA VAL A 34 -5.35 -13.39 -1.49
C VAL A 34 -4.33 -12.37 -1.05
N GLY A 35 -3.04 -12.70 -1.00
CA GLY A 35 -1.99 -11.75 -0.58
C GLY A 35 -1.55 -10.82 -1.71
N GLN A 36 -0.79 -9.76 -1.38
CA GLN A 36 -0.09 -8.95 -2.39
C GLN A 36 1.41 -9.28 -2.50
N HIS A 37 2.08 -9.47 -1.36
CA HIS A 37 3.53 -9.73 -1.32
C HIS A 37 3.90 -11.18 -1.03
N GLY A 38 2.91 -12.02 -0.71
CA GLY A 38 3.08 -13.43 -0.46
C GLY A 38 1.82 -14.20 -0.84
N THR A 39 1.99 -15.50 -1.03
CA THR A 39 0.88 -16.41 -1.31
C THR A 39 0.14 -16.72 -0.02
N LEU A 40 -1.16 -16.41 0.02
CA LEU A 40 -2.07 -16.83 1.08
C LEU A 40 -2.93 -18.02 0.58
N ARG A 41 -3.98 -18.39 1.32
CA ARG A 41 -4.82 -19.57 1.02
C ARG A 41 -5.32 -19.60 -0.43
N ASP A 42 -5.74 -18.45 -0.97
CA ASP A 42 -6.37 -18.33 -2.28
C ASP A 42 -5.47 -17.61 -3.32
N GLY A 43 -4.17 -17.55 -3.05
CA GLY A 43 -3.15 -17.05 -3.99
C GLY A 43 -2.50 -15.72 -3.59
N ALA A 44 -1.90 -15.07 -4.60
CA ALA A 44 -1.19 -13.80 -4.50
C ALA A 44 -1.71 -12.80 -5.56
N HIS A 45 -1.06 -11.63 -5.66
CA HIS A 45 -1.31 -10.59 -6.67
C HIS A 45 -2.74 -10.04 -6.66
N ARG A 46 -3.28 -9.78 -5.46
CA ARG A 46 -4.65 -9.28 -5.27
C ARG A 46 -4.95 -8.02 -6.08
N HIS A 47 -4.01 -7.07 -6.14
CA HIS A 47 -4.21 -5.81 -6.84
C HIS A 47 -4.38 -6.00 -8.35
N GLU A 48 -3.49 -6.79 -8.97
CA GLU A 48 -3.51 -7.07 -10.40
C GLU A 48 -4.77 -7.87 -10.79
N ARG A 49 -5.07 -8.94 -10.03
CA ARG A 49 -6.26 -9.78 -10.24
C ARG A 49 -7.55 -8.97 -10.19
N MET A 50 -7.61 -7.94 -9.34
CA MET A 50 -8.75 -7.02 -9.31
C MET A 50 -8.69 -5.99 -10.45
N LEU A 51 -7.69 -5.11 -10.44
CA LEU A 51 -7.71 -3.87 -11.23
C LEU A 51 -7.36 -4.06 -12.70
N ARG A 52 -6.62 -5.13 -13.04
CA ARG A 52 -6.27 -5.47 -14.43
C ARG A 52 -7.21 -6.54 -14.97
N ASP A 53 -7.39 -7.61 -14.20
CA ASP A 53 -8.05 -8.83 -14.69
C ASP A 53 -9.56 -8.88 -14.33
N GLY A 54 -10.02 -8.02 -13.42
CA GLY A 54 -11.44 -7.94 -13.04
C GLY A 54 -11.94 -9.25 -12.44
N GLU A 55 -11.12 -9.96 -11.67
CA GLU A 55 -11.45 -11.32 -11.23
C GLU A 55 -12.56 -11.35 -10.17
N PHE A 56 -12.55 -10.39 -9.24
CA PHE A 56 -13.47 -10.36 -8.10
C PHE A 56 -14.57 -9.32 -8.28
N ASP A 57 -15.69 -9.48 -7.57
CA ASP A 57 -16.74 -8.46 -7.49
C ASP A 57 -16.27 -7.26 -6.67
N ALA A 58 -15.54 -7.54 -5.59
CA ALA A 58 -14.86 -6.56 -4.77
C ALA A 58 -13.49 -7.07 -4.31
N ALA A 59 -12.53 -6.17 -4.13
CA ALA A 59 -11.25 -6.52 -3.53
C ALA A 59 -10.62 -5.33 -2.81
N GLU A 60 -9.81 -5.65 -1.81
CA GLU A 60 -8.87 -4.69 -1.23
C GLU A 60 -7.75 -4.37 -2.24
N THR A 61 -7.58 -3.09 -2.54
CA THR A 61 -6.58 -2.60 -3.50
C THR A 61 -5.81 -1.38 -3.00
N SER A 62 -4.57 -1.20 -3.47
CA SER A 62 -3.81 0.06 -3.41
C SER A 62 -4.68 1.25 -3.85
N LEU A 63 -4.78 2.28 -3.00
CA LEU A 63 -5.54 3.51 -3.28
C LEU A 63 -5.03 4.22 -4.53
N ALA A 64 -3.70 4.38 -4.65
CA ALA A 64 -3.09 5.00 -5.81
C ALA A 64 -3.41 4.23 -7.10
N SER A 65 -3.31 2.90 -7.08
CA SER A 65 -3.62 2.06 -8.24
C SER A 65 -5.11 2.12 -8.62
N TYR A 66 -6.01 2.21 -7.62
CA TYR A 66 -7.43 2.45 -7.86
C TYR A 66 -7.68 3.82 -8.53
N ILE A 67 -7.06 4.90 -8.03
CA ILE A 67 -7.20 6.24 -8.62
C ILE A 67 -6.74 6.23 -10.08
N VAL A 68 -5.59 5.61 -10.36
CA VAL A 68 -5.10 5.47 -11.74
C VAL A 68 -6.08 4.66 -12.59
N ALA A 69 -6.54 3.50 -12.12
CA ALA A 69 -7.54 2.70 -12.83
C ALA A 69 -8.82 3.49 -13.16
N ARG A 70 -9.35 4.27 -12.20
CA ARG A 70 -10.51 5.15 -12.39
C ARG A 70 -10.22 6.27 -13.40
N SER A 71 -9.05 6.87 -13.36
CA SER A 71 -8.64 7.91 -14.30
C SER A 71 -8.53 7.39 -15.74
N CYS A 72 -8.16 6.11 -15.91
CA CYS A 72 -8.14 5.40 -17.19
C CYS A 72 -9.52 4.85 -17.62
N GLY A 73 -10.61 5.20 -16.93
CA GLY A 73 -11.97 4.77 -17.29
C GLY A 73 -12.27 3.29 -17.00
N ARG A 74 -11.49 2.61 -16.15
CA ARG A 74 -11.81 1.24 -15.75
C ARG A 74 -13.12 1.21 -14.93
N PRO A 75 -13.99 0.18 -15.10
CA PRO A 75 -15.34 0.15 -14.54
C PRO A 75 -15.33 -0.27 -13.06
N PHE A 76 -14.63 0.50 -12.24
CA PHE A 76 -14.56 0.31 -10.79
C PHE A 76 -15.05 1.55 -10.04
N THR A 77 -15.81 1.30 -8.99
CA THR A 77 -16.04 2.25 -7.90
C THR A 77 -15.33 1.75 -6.63
N ALA A 78 -15.50 2.44 -5.51
CA ALA A 78 -14.95 2.04 -4.23
C ALA A 78 -15.90 2.43 -3.10
N ILE A 79 -15.77 1.72 -1.97
CA ILE A 79 -16.42 2.08 -0.72
C ILE A 79 -15.39 2.66 0.27
N PRO A 80 -15.78 3.55 1.19
CA PRO A 80 -14.88 4.21 2.13
C PRO A 80 -14.49 3.29 3.31
N VAL A 81 -14.03 2.09 2.99
CA VAL A 81 -13.42 1.13 3.92
C VAL A 81 -11.93 1.14 3.65
N PHE A 82 -11.11 1.35 4.68
CA PHE A 82 -9.67 1.58 4.55
C PHE A 82 -8.87 0.54 5.35
N PRO A 83 -8.70 -0.70 4.85
CA PRO A 83 -8.09 -1.79 5.60
C PRO A 83 -6.63 -1.58 5.99
N ARG A 84 -5.94 -0.67 5.32
CA ARG A 84 -4.53 -0.41 5.55
C ARG A 84 -4.27 1.08 5.53
N ARG A 85 -3.55 1.54 6.55
CA ARG A 85 -3.04 2.90 6.70
C ARG A 85 -1.56 2.79 7.06
N LEU A 86 -0.76 3.69 6.52
CA LEU A 86 0.69 3.70 6.72
C LEU A 86 1.21 5.09 6.38
N PHE A 87 2.00 5.66 7.28
CA PHE A 87 2.71 6.92 7.05
C PHE A 87 3.92 6.69 6.14
N SER A 88 4.32 7.70 5.38
CA SER A 88 5.52 7.59 4.53
C SER A 88 6.80 7.78 5.36
N GLN A 89 6.74 8.60 6.41
CA GLN A 89 7.87 9.05 7.20
C GLN A 89 8.63 7.87 7.81
N GLY A 90 7.93 6.94 8.49
CA GLY A 90 8.56 5.72 9.02
C GLY A 90 8.99 4.68 7.98
N GLN A 91 8.75 4.93 6.70
CA GLN A 91 8.95 4.01 5.57
C GLN A 91 10.03 4.50 4.59
N ILE A 92 10.78 5.54 4.96
CA ILE A 92 11.96 5.99 4.24
C ILE A 92 13.20 5.39 4.92
N PHE A 93 13.90 4.53 4.19
CA PHE A 93 15.15 3.92 4.63
C PHE A 93 16.31 4.51 3.85
N VAL A 94 17.43 4.75 4.51
CA VAL A 94 18.66 5.29 3.90
C VAL A 94 19.83 4.37 4.20
N HIS A 95 20.77 4.28 3.27
CA HIS A 95 22.03 3.59 3.52
C HIS A 95 22.76 4.29 4.67
N ALA A 96 23.29 3.51 5.62
CA ALA A 96 23.82 4.03 6.88
C ALA A 96 25.02 4.98 6.70
N ARG A 97 25.70 4.92 5.55
CA ARG A 97 26.85 5.78 5.21
C ARG A 97 26.59 6.75 4.06
N SER A 98 25.32 6.99 3.71
CA SER A 98 24.93 7.89 2.61
C SER A 98 25.16 9.39 2.92
N GLY A 99 25.22 9.74 4.21
CA GLY A 99 25.25 11.13 4.68
C GLY A 99 23.90 11.86 4.55
N ILE A 100 22.80 11.12 4.37
CA ILE A 100 21.43 11.67 4.30
C ILE A 100 20.87 11.75 5.72
N GLU A 101 20.75 12.96 6.26
CA GLU A 101 20.24 13.18 7.63
C GLU A 101 18.84 13.79 7.64
N THR A 102 18.46 14.48 6.55
CA THR A 102 17.16 15.12 6.39
C THR A 102 16.54 14.76 5.05
N PRO A 103 15.21 14.93 4.87
CA PRO A 103 14.59 14.74 3.57
C PRO A 103 15.22 15.58 2.45
N ALA A 104 15.68 16.80 2.75
CA ALA A 104 16.34 17.69 1.78
C ALA A 104 17.59 17.07 1.15
N ASP A 105 18.30 16.21 1.88
CA ASP A 105 19.52 15.54 1.41
C ASP A 105 19.24 14.46 0.34
N LEU A 106 17.96 14.14 0.08
CA LEU A 106 17.54 13.24 -1.00
C LEU A 106 17.62 13.91 -2.37
N ALA A 107 17.68 15.25 -2.45
CA ALA A 107 17.88 15.93 -3.73
C ALA A 107 19.20 15.49 -4.38
N GLY A 108 19.14 15.09 -5.65
CA GLY A 108 20.26 14.57 -6.43
C GLY A 108 20.58 13.09 -6.19
N ARG A 109 19.91 12.42 -5.25
CA ARG A 109 20.20 11.03 -4.85
C ARG A 109 19.48 10.00 -5.72
N THR A 110 19.93 8.75 -5.59
CA THR A 110 19.31 7.59 -6.23
C THR A 110 18.40 6.88 -5.23
N VAL A 111 17.10 6.82 -5.51
CA VAL A 111 16.09 6.30 -4.58
C VAL A 111 15.34 5.13 -5.20
N GLY A 112 15.27 4.03 -4.45
CA GLY A 112 14.51 2.83 -4.79
C GLY A 112 13.03 2.94 -4.43
N LEU A 113 12.17 2.44 -5.32
CA LEU A 113 10.73 2.24 -5.10
C LEU A 113 10.33 0.84 -5.58
N GLN A 114 9.33 0.21 -4.96
CA GLN A 114 8.80 -1.03 -5.50
C GLN A 114 8.22 -0.83 -6.92
N SER A 115 7.36 0.17 -7.08
CA SER A 115 6.87 0.68 -8.37
C SER A 115 6.54 2.17 -8.19
N PHE A 116 6.39 2.90 -9.29
CA PHE A 116 6.18 4.35 -9.22
C PHE A 116 4.75 4.73 -8.76
N GLN A 117 3.79 3.83 -8.92
CA GLN A 117 2.37 3.99 -8.54
C GLN A 117 1.95 3.29 -7.24
N THR A 118 2.83 2.55 -6.55
CA THR A 118 2.42 2.01 -5.23
C THR A 118 1.96 3.14 -4.31
N THR A 119 0.93 2.92 -3.48
CA THR A 119 0.40 4.01 -2.64
C THR A 119 1.47 4.61 -1.73
N LEU A 120 2.41 3.80 -1.23
CA LEU A 120 3.52 4.34 -0.45
C LEU A 120 4.40 5.26 -1.30
N ALA A 121 4.75 4.85 -2.52
CA ALA A 121 5.56 5.69 -3.40
C ALA A 121 4.88 7.02 -3.69
N VAL A 122 3.56 7.01 -3.94
CA VAL A 122 2.79 8.24 -4.19
C VAL A 122 2.77 9.14 -2.95
N LEU A 123 2.48 8.57 -1.77
CA LEU A 123 2.47 9.33 -0.51
C LEU A 123 3.86 9.90 -0.20
N ALA A 124 4.90 9.07 -0.20
CA ALA A 124 6.27 9.50 0.10
C ALA A 124 6.76 10.60 -0.85
N LYS A 125 6.51 10.46 -2.15
CA LYS A 125 6.85 11.50 -3.14
C LYS A 125 6.03 12.78 -2.94
N GLY A 126 4.75 12.65 -2.60
CA GLY A 126 3.88 13.79 -2.28
C GLY A 126 4.41 14.56 -1.06
N ASP A 127 4.66 13.83 0.03
CA ASP A 127 5.16 14.39 1.29
C ASP A 127 6.55 15.03 1.11
N LEU A 128 7.44 14.43 0.31
CA LEU A 128 8.71 15.05 -0.08
C LEU A 128 8.53 16.44 -0.70
N ALA A 129 7.57 16.58 -1.61
CA ALA A 129 7.32 17.85 -2.28
C ALA A 129 6.60 18.85 -1.38
N SER A 130 5.54 18.44 -0.67
CA SER A 130 4.68 19.35 0.11
C SER A 130 5.25 19.71 1.47
N GLU A 131 5.84 18.75 2.19
CA GLU A 131 6.30 18.94 3.58
C GLU A 131 7.77 19.35 3.64
N TYR A 132 8.57 18.87 2.68
CA TYR A 132 10.03 18.97 2.77
C TYR A 132 10.69 19.74 1.62
N GLY A 133 9.91 20.21 0.64
CA GLY A 133 10.41 21.04 -0.47
C GLY A 133 11.33 20.30 -1.45
N VAL A 134 11.29 18.97 -1.49
CA VAL A 134 12.12 18.14 -2.37
C VAL A 134 11.32 17.76 -3.62
N TRP A 135 11.77 18.23 -4.77
CA TRP A 135 11.08 17.96 -6.03
C TRP A 135 11.42 16.58 -6.58
N LEU A 136 10.40 15.89 -7.11
CA LEU A 136 10.54 14.54 -7.65
C LEU A 136 11.56 14.47 -8.80
N LYS A 137 11.69 15.55 -9.58
CA LYS A 137 12.64 15.67 -10.72
C LYS A 137 14.10 15.73 -10.27
N ASP A 138 14.35 16.09 -9.02
CA ASP A 138 15.70 16.19 -8.48
C ASP A 138 16.22 14.81 -8.03
N ILE A 139 15.38 13.77 -8.06
CA ILE A 139 15.70 12.42 -7.61
C ILE A 139 15.79 11.46 -8.80
N LYS A 140 16.75 10.54 -8.75
CA LYS A 140 16.89 9.43 -9.70
C LYS A 140 16.16 8.21 -9.16
N TRP A 141 15.04 7.84 -9.77
CA TRP A 141 14.17 6.77 -9.30
C TRP A 141 14.55 5.43 -9.90
N ARG A 142 14.68 4.41 -9.05
CA ARG A 142 14.93 3.02 -9.45
C ARG A 142 13.76 2.14 -9.02
N VAL A 143 13.06 1.55 -9.99
CA VAL A 143 11.84 0.78 -9.73
C VAL A 143 12.09 -0.73 -9.80
N GLY A 144 11.57 -1.48 -8.83
CA GLY A 144 11.72 -2.94 -8.75
C GLY A 144 10.72 -3.74 -9.59
N SER A 145 9.60 -3.13 -9.97
CA SER A 145 8.51 -3.75 -10.72
C SER A 145 7.76 -2.73 -11.56
N ALA A 146 7.09 -3.21 -12.61
CA ALA A 146 6.15 -2.39 -13.39
C ALA A 146 4.95 -1.98 -12.53
N ASP A 147 4.31 -0.89 -12.91
CA ASP A 147 3.08 -0.43 -12.26
C ASP A 147 1.89 -1.36 -12.54
N THR A 148 0.95 -1.46 -11.60
CA THR A 148 -0.25 -2.30 -11.72
C THR A 148 -1.14 -1.86 -12.90
N VAL A 149 -1.20 -0.55 -13.16
CA VAL A 149 -1.95 0.02 -14.29
C VAL A 149 -0.95 0.75 -15.19
N GLU A 150 -0.85 0.31 -16.43
CA GLU A 150 0.02 0.91 -17.44
C GLU A 150 -0.47 2.31 -17.81
N ILE A 151 0.43 3.28 -17.74
CA ILE A 151 0.25 4.66 -18.21
C ILE A 151 1.51 5.09 -18.96
N ASP A 152 1.38 6.09 -19.82
CA ASP A 152 2.55 6.68 -20.47
C ASP A 152 3.47 7.32 -19.42
N ASN A 153 4.76 6.97 -19.46
CA ASN A 153 5.75 7.51 -18.54
C ASN A 153 5.93 9.02 -18.78
N ASN A 154 6.02 9.80 -17.70
CA ASN A 154 6.34 11.22 -17.79
C ASN A 154 7.84 11.39 -18.09
N PRO A 155 8.23 11.98 -19.25
CA PRO A 155 9.63 12.16 -19.63
C PRO A 155 10.42 13.11 -18.71
N ASP A 156 9.75 13.89 -17.87
CA ASP A 156 10.40 14.86 -16.98
C ASP A 156 11.05 14.22 -15.74
N PHE A 157 10.85 12.93 -15.50
CA PHE A 157 11.39 12.21 -14.35
C PHE A 157 12.44 11.16 -14.77
N ASP A 158 13.57 11.10 -14.07
CA ASP A 158 14.56 10.01 -14.21
C ASP A 158 14.00 8.76 -13.50
N ILE A 159 13.27 7.94 -14.24
CA ILE A 159 12.72 6.67 -13.77
C ILE A 159 13.32 5.55 -14.61
N ALA A 160 14.03 4.62 -13.95
CA ALA A 160 14.60 3.46 -14.60
C ALA A 160 14.30 2.17 -13.80
N PRO A 161 14.01 1.04 -14.46
CA PRO A 161 13.93 -0.24 -13.77
C PRO A 161 15.31 -0.67 -13.26
N ILE A 162 15.34 -1.40 -12.15
CA ILE A 162 16.55 -2.12 -11.71
C ILE A 162 16.87 -3.28 -12.67
N LEU A 163 18.11 -3.76 -12.66
CA LEU A 163 18.52 -4.86 -13.52
C LEU A 163 17.86 -6.17 -13.09
N PRO A 164 17.61 -7.10 -14.03
CA PRO A 164 17.13 -8.44 -13.70
C PRO A 164 17.99 -9.12 -12.63
N GLY A 165 17.33 -9.66 -11.60
CA GLY A 165 17.98 -10.35 -10.49
C GLY A 165 18.43 -9.45 -9.33
N GLN A 166 18.46 -8.12 -9.51
CA GLN A 166 18.71 -7.20 -8.40
C GLN A 166 17.50 -7.13 -7.46
N LYS A 167 17.76 -6.81 -6.18
CA LYS A 167 16.73 -6.56 -5.17
C LYS A 167 17.01 -5.26 -4.45
N LEU A 168 15.98 -4.42 -4.33
CA LEU A 168 16.09 -3.09 -3.71
C LEU A 168 16.69 -3.11 -2.29
N PRO A 169 16.31 -4.03 -1.36
CA PRO A 169 16.96 -4.10 -0.05
C PRO A 169 18.46 -4.40 -0.12
N GLU A 170 18.88 -5.26 -1.06
CA GLU A 170 20.29 -5.62 -1.25
C GLU A 170 21.08 -4.44 -1.82
N MET A 171 20.49 -3.71 -2.79
CA MET A 171 21.05 -2.50 -3.39
C MET A 171 21.19 -1.34 -2.37
N LEU A 172 20.22 -1.22 -1.45
CA LEU A 172 20.31 -0.24 -0.35
C LEU A 172 21.52 -0.56 0.53
N CYS A 173 21.67 -1.83 0.92
CA CYS A 173 22.76 -2.26 1.79
C CYS A 173 24.13 -2.29 1.09
N SER A 174 24.20 -2.23 -0.24
CA SER A 174 25.46 -2.11 -0.99
C SER A 174 25.81 -0.65 -1.32
N GLY A 175 24.87 0.28 -1.12
CA GLY A 175 25.02 1.67 -1.52
C GLY A 175 24.82 1.92 -3.02
N GLU A 176 24.30 0.94 -3.77
CA GLU A 176 23.90 1.13 -5.17
C GLU A 176 22.69 2.08 -5.30
N ILE A 177 21.85 2.14 -4.26
CA ILE A 177 20.86 3.21 -4.05
C ILE A 177 21.12 3.86 -2.69
N ASP A 178 20.91 5.17 -2.61
CA ASP A 178 21.15 5.93 -1.38
C ASP A 178 19.99 5.78 -0.39
N ALA A 179 18.77 5.63 -0.90
CA ALA A 179 17.55 5.47 -0.11
C ALA A 179 16.56 4.51 -0.77
N LEU A 180 15.61 4.04 0.01
CA LEU A 180 14.55 3.11 -0.39
C LEU A 180 13.26 3.48 0.33
N PHE A 181 12.19 3.75 -0.42
CA PHE A 181 10.86 3.91 0.17
C PHE A 181 10.13 2.58 0.07
N TYR A 182 9.80 2.00 1.23
CA TYR A 182 9.31 0.62 1.28
C TYR A 182 8.24 0.42 2.34
N SER A 183 7.18 -0.30 1.99
CA SER A 183 5.96 -0.41 2.82
C SER A 183 6.07 -1.41 3.97
N ARG A 184 7.28 -1.90 4.18
CA ARG A 184 7.72 -2.86 5.18
C ARG A 184 9.20 -2.64 5.44
N LEU A 185 9.71 -3.25 6.51
CA LEU A 185 11.16 -3.29 6.75
C LEU A 185 11.87 -4.00 5.58
N PRO A 186 13.00 -3.47 5.10
CA PRO A 186 13.85 -4.17 4.14
C PRO A 186 14.27 -5.54 4.69
N GLU A 187 13.90 -6.61 3.98
CA GLU A 187 14.25 -7.98 4.32
C GLU A 187 15.66 -8.30 3.80
N VAL A 188 16.63 -8.38 4.70
CA VAL A 188 18.03 -8.69 4.41
C VAL A 188 18.58 -9.70 5.42
N PRO A 189 19.68 -10.41 5.11
CA PRO A 189 20.41 -11.22 6.09
C PRO A 189 20.73 -10.43 7.36
N THR A 190 20.68 -11.10 8.52
CA THR A 190 20.80 -10.46 9.85
C THR A 190 22.08 -9.64 10.01
N ASP A 191 23.20 -10.12 9.45
CA ASP A 191 24.50 -9.46 9.45
C ASP A 191 24.54 -8.14 8.67
N ARG A 192 23.55 -7.88 7.81
CA ARG A 192 23.43 -6.65 7.01
C ARG A 192 22.39 -5.66 7.54
N THR A 193 21.71 -5.98 8.64
CA THR A 193 20.65 -5.10 9.21
C THR A 193 21.17 -3.73 9.68
N GLY A 194 22.49 -3.60 9.93
CA GLY A 194 23.14 -2.33 10.27
C GLY A 194 23.57 -1.47 9.07
N GLU A 195 23.41 -1.95 7.84
CA GLU A 195 23.82 -1.21 6.62
C GLU A 195 22.79 -0.15 6.18
N PHE A 196 21.63 -0.11 6.83
CA PHE A 196 20.61 0.89 6.59
C PHE A 196 19.96 1.32 7.91
N ARG A 197 19.33 2.48 7.88
CA ARG A 197 18.49 2.99 8.97
C ARG A 197 17.25 3.65 8.40
N ARG A 198 16.28 3.98 9.25
CA ARG A 198 15.24 4.94 8.86
C ARG A 198 15.87 6.32 8.70
N LEU A 199 15.30 7.13 7.81
CA LEU A 199 15.71 8.53 7.67
C LEU A 199 15.44 9.31 8.96
N PHE A 200 14.22 9.17 9.50
CA PHE A 200 13.84 9.77 10.77
C PHE A 200 14.19 8.83 11.92
N ASP A 201 14.91 9.34 12.92
CA ASP A 201 15.29 8.58 14.12
C ASP A 201 14.08 8.25 15.00
N ASP A 202 13.13 9.18 15.12
CA ASP A 202 11.84 8.98 15.77
C ASP A 202 10.67 9.19 14.78
N PRO A 203 10.35 8.17 13.96
CA PRO A 203 9.23 8.27 13.04
C PRO A 203 7.90 8.56 13.74
N LYS A 204 7.71 8.08 14.99
CA LYS A 204 6.43 8.26 15.68
C LYS A 204 6.18 9.73 16.01
N ALA A 205 7.22 10.45 16.43
CA ALA A 205 7.13 11.89 16.64
C ALA A 205 6.77 12.62 15.34
N VAL A 206 7.48 12.33 14.25
CA VAL A 206 7.24 12.96 12.94
C VAL A 206 5.83 12.64 12.40
N GLU A 207 5.37 11.40 12.55
CA GLU A 207 4.03 10.97 12.14
C GLU A 207 2.93 11.65 12.99
N THR A 208 3.19 11.87 14.29
CA THR A 208 2.27 12.60 15.17
C THR A 208 2.14 14.06 14.74
N ASP A 209 3.28 14.71 14.46
CA ASP A 209 3.31 16.08 13.96
C ASP A 209 2.62 16.21 12.60
N PHE A 210 2.83 15.23 11.71
CA PHE A 210 2.16 15.17 10.41
C PHE A 210 0.64 15.16 10.56
N VAL A 211 0.09 14.31 11.45
CA VAL A 211 -1.36 14.28 11.70
C VAL A 211 -1.85 15.59 12.31
N ALA A 212 -1.10 16.17 13.25
CA ALA A 212 -1.47 17.43 13.89
C ALA A 212 -1.55 18.59 12.88
N GLN A 213 -0.64 18.62 11.91
CA GLN A 213 -0.56 19.66 10.88
C GLN A 213 -1.58 19.45 9.75
N ASN A 214 -1.71 18.21 9.26
CA ASN A 214 -2.49 17.90 8.06
C ASN A 214 -3.91 17.41 8.36
N GLY A 215 -4.20 16.98 9.58
CA GLY A 215 -5.53 16.57 10.02
C GLY A 215 -6.01 15.23 9.47
N TYR A 216 -5.14 14.41 8.87
CA TYR A 216 -5.51 13.10 8.36
C TYR A 216 -4.45 12.02 8.62
N TRP A 217 -4.92 10.78 8.66
CA TRP A 217 -4.09 9.58 8.70
C TRP A 217 -3.98 9.00 7.28
N PRO A 218 -2.78 8.84 6.68
CA PRO A 218 -2.64 8.38 5.31
C PRO A 218 -3.28 7.01 5.05
N ILE A 219 -4.07 6.94 3.97
CA ILE A 219 -4.76 5.72 3.52
C ILE A 219 -3.87 4.99 2.53
N MET A 220 -3.64 3.70 2.76
CA MET A 220 -2.91 2.86 1.82
C MET A 220 -3.84 2.13 0.88
N HIS A 221 -4.81 1.40 1.44
CA HIS A 221 -5.70 0.53 0.67
C HIS A 221 -7.15 0.91 0.90
N LEU A 222 -8.00 0.62 -0.10
CA LEU A 222 -9.46 0.70 -0.02
C LEU A 222 -10.10 -0.56 -0.59
N ILE A 223 -11.42 -0.67 -0.49
CA ILE A 223 -12.18 -1.74 -1.15
C ILE A 223 -12.74 -1.23 -2.49
N ALA A 224 -12.15 -1.69 -3.59
CA ALA A 224 -12.66 -1.47 -4.93
C ALA A 224 -13.81 -2.45 -5.22
N VAL A 225 -14.81 -2.00 -5.98
CA VAL A 225 -15.98 -2.80 -6.37
C VAL A 225 -16.25 -2.57 -7.85
N LYS A 226 -16.57 -3.62 -8.61
CA LYS A 226 -17.01 -3.48 -10.00
C LYS A 226 -18.29 -2.63 -10.08
N SER A 227 -18.35 -1.73 -11.06
CA SER A 227 -19.54 -0.89 -11.29
C SER A 227 -20.79 -1.74 -11.52
N ASP A 228 -20.73 -2.73 -12.41
CA ASP A 228 -21.88 -3.60 -12.75
C ASP A 228 -22.38 -4.42 -11.54
N THR A 229 -21.47 -4.82 -10.64
CA THR A 229 -21.85 -5.49 -9.39
C THR A 229 -22.63 -4.52 -8.49
N MET A 230 -22.19 -3.27 -8.37
CA MET A 230 -22.91 -2.25 -7.60
C MET A 230 -24.28 -1.90 -8.21
N GLU A 231 -24.41 -1.90 -9.53
CA GLU A 231 -25.68 -1.69 -10.23
C GLU A 231 -26.65 -2.87 -10.00
N THR A 232 -26.13 -4.10 -10.02
CA THR A 232 -26.91 -5.32 -9.80
C THR A 232 -27.37 -5.46 -8.33
N TYR A 233 -26.54 -5.01 -7.38
CA TYR A 233 -26.81 -5.09 -5.95
C TYR A 233 -26.75 -3.69 -5.31
N PRO A 234 -27.82 -2.87 -5.39
CA PRO A 234 -27.77 -1.47 -4.97
C PRO A 234 -27.42 -1.23 -3.49
N THR A 235 -27.71 -2.20 -2.61
CA THR A 235 -27.37 -2.12 -1.17
C THR A 235 -25.96 -2.61 -0.84
N LEU A 236 -25.23 -3.14 -1.84
CA LEU A 236 -23.95 -3.81 -1.62
C LEU A 236 -22.93 -2.94 -0.89
N ALA A 237 -22.87 -1.65 -1.22
CA ALA A 237 -21.94 -0.73 -0.56
C ALA A 237 -22.23 -0.64 0.95
N THR A 238 -23.48 -0.40 1.33
CA THR A 238 -23.88 -0.28 2.75
C THR A 238 -23.79 -1.60 3.49
N ASP A 239 -24.10 -2.71 2.81
CA ASP A 239 -24.00 -4.04 3.36
C ASP A 239 -22.53 -4.41 3.64
N LEU A 240 -21.63 -4.20 2.67
CA LEU A 240 -20.19 -4.42 2.86
C LEU A 240 -19.63 -3.52 3.96
N MET A 241 -19.96 -2.22 3.98
CA MET A 241 -19.51 -1.32 5.05
C MET A 241 -19.93 -1.83 6.43
N SER A 242 -21.16 -2.35 6.56
CA SER A 242 -21.65 -2.92 7.81
C SER A 242 -20.89 -4.20 8.21
N VAL A 243 -20.57 -5.06 7.25
CA VAL A 243 -19.79 -6.29 7.46
C VAL A 243 -18.36 -5.95 7.91
N PHE A 244 -17.70 -4.98 7.27
CA PHE A 244 -16.36 -4.53 7.68
C PHE A 244 -16.36 -3.91 9.07
N ALA A 245 -17.34 -3.06 9.39
CA ALA A 245 -17.48 -2.49 10.74
C ALA A 245 -17.70 -3.58 11.81
N ASN A 246 -18.46 -4.62 11.47
CA ASN A 246 -18.65 -5.77 12.35
C ASN A 246 -17.34 -6.54 12.58
N ALA A 247 -16.58 -6.81 11.53
CA ALA A 247 -15.27 -7.47 11.63
C ALA A 247 -14.28 -6.65 12.46
N GLU A 248 -14.22 -5.33 12.25
CA GLU A 248 -13.35 -4.45 13.05
C GLU A 248 -13.72 -4.46 14.54
N ARG A 249 -15.02 -4.44 14.86
CA ARG A 249 -15.49 -4.54 16.26
C ARG A 249 -15.07 -5.87 16.90
N ILE A 250 -15.20 -6.99 16.17
CA ILE A 250 -14.80 -8.32 16.67
C ILE A 250 -13.28 -8.36 16.90
N ALA A 251 -12.48 -7.96 15.91
CA ALA A 251 -11.04 -7.93 16.04
C ALA A 251 -10.58 -7.00 17.18
N GLY A 252 -11.25 -5.86 17.36
CA GLY A 252 -10.99 -4.93 18.46
C GLY A 252 -11.22 -5.57 19.84
N THR A 253 -12.21 -6.45 19.99
CA THR A 253 -12.40 -7.18 21.26
C THR A 253 -11.27 -8.17 21.55
N SER A 254 -10.74 -8.84 20.51
CA SER A 254 -9.59 -9.74 20.67
C SER A 254 -8.31 -9.00 21.00
N LEU A 255 -8.06 -7.83 20.41
CA LEU A 255 -6.88 -7.01 20.70
C LEU A 255 -6.94 -6.35 22.10
N ALA A 256 -8.13 -6.20 22.67
CA ALA A 256 -8.33 -5.71 24.02
C ALA A 256 -8.18 -6.80 25.09
N ASP A 257 -8.11 -8.08 24.69
CA ASP A 257 -7.84 -9.17 25.63
C ASP A 257 -6.37 -9.09 26.07
N PRO A 258 -6.09 -8.93 27.37
CA PRO A 258 -4.72 -8.86 27.87
C PRO A 258 -3.99 -10.22 27.85
N ASN A 259 -4.65 -11.32 27.49
CA ASN A 259 -4.09 -12.69 27.50
C ASN A 259 -3.80 -13.24 26.10
#